data_AF-C6J7S8-F1
#
_entry.id   AF-C6J7S8-F1
#
_cell.length_a   1.000
_cell.length_b   1.000
_cell.length_c   1.000
_cell.angle_alpha   90.00
_cell.angle_beta   90.00
_cell.angle_gamma   90.00
#
_symmetry.space_group_name_H-M   'P 1'
#
loop_
_entity.id
_entity.type
_entity.pdbx_description
1 polymer ?
#
loop_
_entity_poly.entity_id
_entity_poly.type
_entity_poly.pdbx_seq_one_letter_code
_entity_poly.pdbx_strand_id
1 'polypeptide(L)'
;SDVCAQHTKKEEAPVSHFTTTMPTMKEIEQWIFRKMQEEFARAMKQVLEALDQQILEQRDRERYRVKDERETSVNTVFGNVRFKRRLYCDRRSGKHVYLLDQLLQFEGRGKVSPHLEETAIAFASQGPSYRDSAKRLEQLLGYNVLSHQAIREKLMERAQQPMPAVKRRAARVLFVEVDGLYTKLQRSKKRGMENAIAVVHEGWEKNGKRVQLKNKQHYL
;
A
#
# COMPACT_ATOMS: atom_id res chain seq x y z
N SER A 1 -26.54 20.20 61.45
CA SER A 1 -26.08 18.96 62.08
C SER A 1 -26.43 17.83 61.12
N ASP A 2 -25.70 17.59 60.02
CA ASP A 2 -24.25 17.32 59.88
C ASP A 2 -23.81 16.35 60.98
N VAL A 3 -23.36 15.12 60.73
CA VAL A 3 -22.55 14.58 59.64
C VAL A 3 -22.85 13.08 59.49
N CYS A 4 -23.12 12.58 58.28
CA CYS A 4 -23.10 11.14 57.99
C CYS A 4 -21.72 10.81 57.39
N ALA A 5 -20.89 10.11 58.17
CA ALA A 5 -19.51 9.79 57.85
C ALA A 5 -19.44 8.79 56.68
N GLN A 6 -18.94 9.28 55.54
CA GLN A 6 -18.54 8.46 54.40
C GLN A 6 -17.31 7.63 54.79
N HIS A 7 -17.47 6.31 54.81
CA HIS A 7 -16.35 5.38 54.84
C HIS A 7 -15.62 5.44 53.50
N THR A 8 -14.47 6.11 53.49
CA THR A 8 -13.50 6.08 52.39
C THR A 8 -12.85 4.70 52.35
N LYS A 9 -13.26 3.85 51.40
CA LYS A 9 -12.45 2.71 50.97
C LYS A 9 -11.15 3.27 50.37
N LYS A 10 -10.05 3.10 51.08
CA LYS A 10 -8.70 3.24 50.51
C LYS A 10 -8.54 2.17 49.44
N GLU A 11 -8.48 2.61 48.20
CA GLU A 11 -8.08 1.79 47.06
C GLU A 11 -6.57 1.58 47.18
N GLU A 12 -6.17 0.41 47.66
CA GLU A 12 -4.77 0.02 47.80
C GLU A 12 -4.14 -0.07 46.40
N ALA A 13 -3.12 0.76 46.16
CA ALA A 13 -2.29 0.71 44.97
C ALA A 13 -1.55 -0.64 44.92
N PRO A 14 -1.45 -1.31 43.76
CA PRO A 14 -0.73 -2.58 43.66
C PRO A 14 0.76 -2.36 43.92
N VAL A 15 1.27 -3.14 44.87
CA VAL A 15 2.67 -3.16 45.31
C VAL A 15 3.57 -3.62 44.15
N SER A 16 4.50 -2.78 43.71
CA SER A 16 5.48 -3.15 42.69
C SER A 16 6.59 -4.01 43.31
N HIS A 17 6.66 -5.29 42.94
CA HIS A 17 7.64 -6.26 43.46
C HIS A 17 9.04 -6.18 42.83
N PHE A 18 9.35 -5.14 42.06
CA PHE A 18 10.62 -5.05 41.33
C PHE A 18 11.25 -3.66 41.48
N THR A 19 12.53 -3.61 41.88
CA THR A 19 13.36 -2.40 41.97
C THR A 19 13.96 -1.97 40.63
N THR A 20 13.73 -2.75 39.57
CA THR A 20 14.10 -2.43 38.19
C THR A 20 12.84 -2.23 37.39
N THR A 21 12.73 -1.10 36.69
CA THR A 21 11.63 -0.82 35.76
C THR A 21 11.71 -1.80 34.59
N MET A 22 10.98 -2.91 34.69
CA MET A 22 10.88 -3.89 33.61
C MET A 22 9.98 -3.34 32.50
N PRO A 23 10.35 -3.47 31.22
CA PRO A 23 9.53 -2.99 30.13
C PRO A 23 8.19 -3.75 30.11
N THR A 24 7.12 -3.04 29.79
CA THR A 24 5.79 -3.60 29.63
C THR A 24 5.72 -4.52 28.41
N MET A 25 4.74 -5.42 28.37
CA MET A 25 4.51 -6.29 27.20
C MET A 25 4.43 -5.50 25.88
N LYS A 26 3.76 -4.34 25.91
CA LYS A 26 3.63 -3.43 24.77
C LYS A 26 4.99 -2.89 24.32
N GLU A 27 5.85 -2.51 25.26
CA GLU A 27 7.20 -1.99 24.95
C GLU A 27 8.09 -3.09 24.37
N ILE A 28 8.00 -4.30 24.90
CA ILE A 28 8.71 -5.48 24.36
C ILE A 28 8.26 -5.76 22.92
N GLU A 29 6.95 -5.79 22.66
CA GLU A 29 6.41 -6.03 21.31
C GLU A 29 6.87 -4.95 20.32
N GLN A 30 6.78 -3.67 20.70
CA GLN A 30 7.24 -2.56 19.85
C GLN A 30 8.74 -2.64 19.57
N TRP A 31 9.54 -3.03 20.55
CA TRP A 31 10.98 -3.19 20.38
C TRP A 31 11.32 -4.36 19.44
N ILE A 32 10.69 -5.53 19.63
CA ILE A 32 10.87 -6.70 18.74
C ILE A 32 10.43 -6.36 17.32
N PHE A 33 9.29 -5.67 17.16
CA PHE A 33 8.79 -5.28 15.86
C PHE A 33 9.79 -4.38 15.12
N ARG A 34 10.35 -3.37 15.80
CA ARG A 34 11.41 -2.51 15.22
C ARG A 34 12.66 -3.31 14.84
N LYS A 35 13.07 -4.27 15.66
CA LYS A 35 14.19 -5.16 15.35
C LYS A 35 13.92 -6.00 14.11
N MET A 36 12.71 -6.54 13.97
CA MET A 36 12.29 -7.29 12.78
C MET A 36 12.29 -6.41 11.52
N GLN A 37 11.87 -5.15 11.62
CA GLN A 37 11.94 -4.18 10.52
C GLN A 37 13.39 -3.92 10.07
N GLU A 38 14.32 -3.76 11.02
CA GLU A 38 15.75 -3.59 10.74
C GLU A 38 16.34 -4.83 10.04
N GLU A 39 16.04 -6.04 10.53
CA GLU A 39 16.50 -7.29 9.92
C GLU A 39 15.90 -7.51 8.53
N PHE A 40 14.62 -7.20 8.35
CA PHE A 40 13.98 -7.24 7.03
C PHE A 40 14.69 -6.29 6.05
N ALA A 41 14.99 -5.05 6.47
CA ALA A 41 15.67 -4.10 5.62
C ALA A 41 17.09 -4.57 5.25
N ARG A 42 17.80 -5.19 6.19
CA ARG A 42 19.12 -5.77 5.95
C ARG A 42 19.05 -6.94 4.96
N ALA A 43 18.14 -7.88 5.17
CA ALA A 43 17.96 -9.03 4.29
C ALA A 43 17.54 -8.59 2.88
N MET A 44 16.59 -7.68 2.76
CA MET A 44 16.15 -7.14 1.48
C MET A 44 17.29 -6.42 0.74
N LYS A 45 18.09 -5.62 1.45
CA LYS A 45 19.29 -4.99 0.87
C LYS A 45 20.24 -6.04 0.29
N GLN A 46 20.56 -7.08 1.05
CA GLN A 46 21.46 -8.15 0.61
C GLN A 46 20.93 -8.85 -0.64
N VAL A 47 19.63 -9.16 -0.70
CA VAL A 47 19.00 -9.76 -1.88
C VAL A 47 19.10 -8.83 -3.10
N LEU A 48 18.80 -7.54 -2.94
CA LEU A 48 18.85 -6.58 -4.04
C LEU A 48 20.27 -6.36 -4.58
N GLU A 49 21.26 -6.28 -3.69
CA GLU A 49 22.67 -6.12 -4.08
C GLU A 49 23.24 -7.41 -4.68
N ALA A 50 22.83 -8.58 -4.19
CA ALA A 50 23.18 -9.87 -4.80
C ALA A 50 22.58 -10.01 -6.21
N LEU A 51 21.33 -9.59 -6.41
CA LEU A 51 20.71 -9.55 -7.74
C LEU A 51 21.44 -8.59 -8.68
N ASP A 52 21.83 -7.39 -8.21
CA ASP A 52 22.66 -6.46 -9.02
C ASP A 52 24.01 -7.10 -9.41
N GLN A 53 24.62 -7.83 -8.48
CA GLN A 53 25.87 -8.55 -8.73
C GLN A 53 25.70 -9.66 -9.77
N GLN A 54 24.63 -10.45 -9.69
CA GLN A 54 24.32 -11.46 -10.70
C GLN A 54 24.07 -10.85 -12.08
N ILE A 55 23.36 -9.71 -12.14
CA ILE A 55 23.17 -8.95 -13.38
C ILE A 55 24.51 -8.49 -13.93
N LEU A 56 25.42 -8.01 -13.09
CA LEU A 56 26.75 -7.62 -13.53
C LEU A 56 27.46 -8.80 -14.19
N GLU A 57 27.43 -9.99 -13.59
CA GLU A 57 28.14 -11.16 -14.11
C GLU A 57 27.54 -11.68 -15.43
N GLN A 58 26.22 -11.69 -15.54
CA GLN A 58 25.48 -12.29 -16.65
C GLN A 58 25.16 -11.29 -17.78
N ARG A 59 25.47 -10.00 -17.62
CA ARG A 59 25.14 -8.99 -18.64
C ARG A 59 25.84 -9.25 -19.97
N ASP A 60 25.17 -8.82 -21.03
CA ASP A 60 25.80 -8.59 -22.34
C ASP A 60 26.82 -7.43 -22.22
N ARG A 61 28.11 -7.79 -22.15
CA ARG A 61 29.23 -6.85 -21.99
C ARG A 61 29.47 -5.99 -23.23
N GLU A 62 29.04 -6.45 -24.40
CA GLU A 62 29.18 -5.67 -25.64
C GLU A 62 28.16 -4.54 -25.67
N ARG A 63 26.94 -4.81 -25.18
CA ARG A 63 25.85 -3.85 -25.12
C ARG A 63 25.89 -2.93 -23.91
N TYR A 64 26.09 -3.47 -22.70
CA TYR A 64 25.93 -2.73 -21.45
C TYR A 64 27.28 -2.46 -20.75
N ARG A 65 27.70 -1.19 -20.77
CA ARG A 65 28.89 -0.73 -20.05
C ARG A 65 28.51 -0.11 -18.71
N VAL A 66 29.11 -0.57 -17.63
CA VAL A 66 28.97 0.05 -16.30
C VAL A 66 29.56 1.46 -16.36
N LYS A 67 28.80 2.45 -15.88
CA LYS A 67 29.29 3.83 -15.73
C LYS A 67 29.57 4.19 -14.28
N ASP A 68 28.68 3.79 -13.38
CA ASP A 68 28.64 4.32 -12.02
C ASP A 68 27.89 3.36 -11.09
N GLU A 69 28.12 3.48 -9.79
CA GLU A 69 27.36 2.81 -8.73
C GLU A 69 26.63 3.88 -7.92
N ARG A 70 25.31 3.75 -7.77
CA ARG A 70 24.49 4.75 -7.08
C ARG A 70 23.69 4.13 -5.96
N GLU A 71 23.70 4.80 -4.81
CA GLU A 71 22.80 4.47 -3.71
C GLU A 71 21.39 4.96 -4.02
N THR A 72 20.39 4.13 -3.68
CA THR A 72 18.98 4.48 -3.76
C THR A 72 18.24 3.93 -2.54
N SER A 73 16.99 4.36 -2.35
CA SER A 73 16.15 3.85 -1.29
C SER A 73 14.71 3.57 -1.73
N VAL A 74 14.12 2.54 -1.13
CA VAL A 74 12.73 2.14 -1.34
C VAL A 74 12.05 1.95 0.02
N ASN A 75 10.89 2.59 0.17
CA ASN A 75 9.98 2.40 1.28
C ASN A 75 9.16 1.15 1.03
N THR A 76 9.19 0.24 1.98
CA THR A 76 8.44 -1.03 1.95
C THR A 76 7.44 -1.08 3.09
N VAL A 77 6.61 -2.13 3.14
CA VAL A 77 5.68 -2.40 4.26
C VAL A 77 6.37 -2.74 5.58
N PHE A 78 7.70 -2.91 5.57
CA PHE A 78 8.49 -3.18 6.78
C PHE A 78 9.53 -2.11 7.07
N GLY A 79 9.68 -1.08 6.23
CA GLY A 79 10.71 -0.07 6.45
C GLY A 79 11.33 0.48 5.17
N ASN A 80 12.19 1.49 5.34
CA ASN A 80 13.02 2.02 4.26
C ASN A 80 14.25 1.13 4.06
N VAL A 81 14.43 0.63 2.85
CA VAL A 81 15.58 -0.17 2.44
C VAL A 81 16.48 0.69 1.57
N ARG A 82 17.73 0.88 2.00
CA ARG A 82 18.78 1.56 1.22
C ARG A 82 19.74 0.54 0.66
N PHE A 83 20.01 0.63 -0.63
CA PHE A 83 20.86 -0.32 -1.35
C PHE A 83 21.57 0.37 -2.50
N LYS A 84 22.66 -0.24 -2.94
CA LYS A 84 23.39 0.23 -4.12
C LYS A 84 22.94 -0.50 -5.37
N ARG A 85 22.92 0.21 -6.49
CA ARG A 85 22.62 -0.33 -7.82
C ARG A 85 23.52 0.29 -8.86
N ARG A 86 23.81 -0.44 -9.93
CA ARG A 86 24.73 0.04 -10.98
C ARG A 86 23.98 0.73 -12.12
N LEU A 87 24.57 1.83 -12.59
CA LEU A 87 24.12 2.56 -13.78
C LEU A 87 24.86 2.04 -15.01
N TYR A 88 24.10 1.62 -16.01
CA TYR A 88 24.62 1.10 -17.26
C TYR A 88 24.38 2.10 -18.39
N CYS A 89 25.32 2.15 -19.33
CA CYS A 89 25.13 2.77 -20.63
C CYS A 89 24.80 1.67 -21.63
N ASP A 90 23.61 1.73 -22.22
CA ASP A 90 23.26 0.90 -23.37
C ASP A 90 23.91 1.50 -24.62
N ARG A 91 24.87 0.79 -25.21
CA ARG A 91 25.58 1.25 -26.42
C ARG A 91 24.71 1.23 -27.67
N ARG A 92 23.61 0.48 -27.68
CA ARG A 92 22.69 0.45 -28.83
C ARG A 92 21.78 1.67 -28.86
N SER A 93 21.23 2.04 -27.70
CA SER A 93 20.30 3.16 -27.60
C SER A 93 20.95 4.48 -27.16
N GLY A 94 22.18 4.43 -26.65
CA GLY A 94 22.89 5.57 -26.06
C GLY A 94 22.34 6.01 -24.71
N LYS A 95 21.31 5.33 -24.17
CA LYS A 95 20.61 5.72 -22.94
C LYS A 95 21.24 5.10 -21.70
N HIS A 96 21.08 5.78 -20.58
CA HIS A 96 21.44 5.24 -19.27
C HIS A 96 20.28 4.46 -18.67
N VAL A 97 20.56 3.24 -18.21
CA VAL A 97 19.56 2.32 -17.67
C VAL A 97 20.04 1.67 -16.39
N TYR A 98 19.09 1.37 -15.50
CA TYR A 98 19.30 0.52 -14.34
C TYR A 98 18.75 -0.86 -14.68
N LEU A 99 19.62 -1.86 -14.88
CA LEU A 99 19.20 -3.20 -15.25
C LEU A 99 18.41 -3.89 -14.12
N LEU A 100 18.78 -3.61 -12.87
CA LEU A 100 18.04 -4.09 -11.70
C LEU A 100 16.59 -3.60 -11.70
N ASP A 101 16.35 -2.32 -12.01
CA ASP A 101 15.01 -1.74 -12.08
C ASP A 101 14.15 -2.41 -13.16
N GLN A 102 14.75 -2.70 -14.32
CA GLN A 102 14.07 -3.39 -15.42
C GLN A 102 13.70 -4.83 -15.04
N LEU A 103 14.61 -5.54 -14.37
CA LEU A 103 14.36 -6.91 -13.89
C LEU A 103 13.23 -6.95 -12.87
N LEU A 104 13.25 -6.01 -11.92
CA LEU A 104 12.24 -5.92 -10.86
C LEU A 104 10.90 -5.33 -11.36
N GLN A 105 10.83 -4.91 -12.63
CA GLN A 105 9.70 -4.15 -13.18
C GLN A 105 9.33 -2.96 -12.30
N PHE A 106 10.37 -2.34 -11.71
CA PHE A 106 10.27 -1.31 -10.71
C PHE A 106 11.15 -0.15 -11.15
N GLU A 107 10.54 0.87 -11.78
CA GLU A 107 11.28 1.98 -12.40
C GLU A 107 12.00 2.90 -11.39
N GLY A 108 12.05 2.57 -10.10
CA GLY A 108 12.63 3.40 -9.03
C GLY A 108 11.93 4.76 -8.83
N ARG A 109 11.04 5.14 -9.77
CA ARG A 109 10.18 6.33 -9.71
C ARG A 109 9.19 6.13 -8.59
N GLY A 110 9.44 6.81 -7.48
CA GLY A 110 8.51 6.91 -6.38
C GLY A 110 8.94 6.26 -5.08
N LYS A 111 10.19 5.77 -4.92
CA LYS A 111 10.76 5.32 -3.64
C LYS A 111 9.83 4.44 -2.78
N VAL A 112 8.85 3.75 -3.35
CA VAL A 112 7.74 3.08 -2.65
C VAL A 112 7.57 1.76 -3.34
N SER A 113 7.59 0.67 -2.58
CA SER A 113 7.45 -0.67 -3.15
C SER A 113 6.03 -0.88 -3.65
N PRO A 114 5.83 -1.68 -4.72
CA PRO A 114 4.49 -2.00 -5.23
C PRO A 114 3.57 -2.55 -4.13
N HIS A 115 4.11 -3.38 -3.24
CA HIS A 115 3.35 -3.94 -2.13
C HIS A 115 2.89 -2.89 -1.09
N LEU A 116 3.73 -1.88 -0.81
CA LEU A 116 3.35 -0.77 0.06
C LEU A 116 2.29 0.12 -0.61
N GLU A 117 2.43 0.37 -1.92
CA GLU A 117 1.44 1.10 -2.70
C GLU A 117 0.07 0.42 -2.67
N GLU A 118 0.03 -0.90 -2.88
CA GLU A 118 -1.19 -1.70 -2.78
C GLU A 118 -1.83 -1.64 -1.38
N THR A 119 -1.00 -1.75 -0.35
CA THR A 119 -1.47 -1.65 1.04
C THR A 119 -2.08 -0.28 1.32
N ALA A 120 -1.45 0.80 0.84
CA ALA A 120 -1.98 2.15 0.98
C ALA A 120 -3.32 2.33 0.27
N ILE A 121 -3.45 1.80 -0.95
CA ILE A 121 -4.70 1.84 -1.72
C ILE A 121 -5.81 1.04 -1.03
N ALA A 122 -5.50 -0.12 -0.48
CA ALA A 122 -6.45 -0.94 0.26
C ALA A 122 -6.96 -0.20 1.51
N PHE A 123 -6.07 0.40 2.29
CA PHE A 123 -6.45 1.20 3.45
C PHE A 123 -7.25 2.44 3.09
N ALA A 124 -6.92 3.12 1.99
CA ALA A 124 -7.70 4.24 1.50
C ALA A 124 -9.11 3.83 1.05
N SER A 125 -9.27 2.64 0.48
CA SER A 125 -10.55 2.11 -0.01
C SER A 125 -11.47 1.64 1.13
N GLN A 126 -10.90 1.15 2.22
CA GLN A 126 -11.63 0.68 3.41
C GLN A 126 -11.85 1.77 4.46
N GLY A 127 -11.00 2.80 4.43
CA GLY A 127 -11.01 3.90 5.39
C GLY A 127 -11.87 5.09 4.93
N PRO A 128 -12.10 6.05 5.83
CA PRO A 128 -12.89 7.25 5.55
C PRO A 128 -12.16 8.28 4.67
N SER A 129 -10.82 8.23 4.59
CA SER A 129 -10.05 9.20 3.78
C SER A 129 -8.61 8.76 3.51
N TYR A 130 -7.96 9.39 2.52
CA TYR A 130 -6.52 9.22 2.25
C TYR A 130 -5.63 9.64 3.43
N ARG A 131 -6.08 10.60 4.24
CA ARG A 131 -5.35 11.03 5.46
C ARG A 131 -5.37 9.95 6.53
N ASP A 132 -6.51 9.28 6.70
CA ASP A 132 -6.60 8.15 7.61
C ASP A 132 -5.68 7.00 7.18
N SER A 133 -5.65 6.69 5.88
CA SER A 133 -4.72 5.71 5.33
C SER A 133 -3.25 6.06 5.61
N ALA A 134 -2.84 7.31 5.40
CA ALA A 134 -1.47 7.75 5.69
C ALA A 134 -1.14 7.62 7.19
N LYS A 135 -2.08 8.01 8.07
CA LYS A 135 -1.92 7.92 9.53
C LYS A 135 -1.80 6.48 10.00
N ARG A 136 -2.59 5.55 9.44
CA ARG A 136 -2.49 4.11 9.75
C ARG A 136 -1.12 3.56 9.36
N LEU A 137 -0.62 3.93 8.18
CA LEU A 137 0.72 3.52 7.74
C LEU A 137 1.81 4.11 8.64
N GLU A 138 1.69 5.37 9.05
CA GLU A 138 2.63 5.99 10.00
C GLU A 138 2.62 5.27 11.36
N GLN A 139 1.44 4.90 11.87
CA GLN A 139 1.31 4.16 13.13
C GLN A 139 1.92 2.76 13.04
N LEU A 140 1.74 2.06 11.91
CA LEU A 140 2.28 0.73 11.70
C LEU A 140 3.81 0.75 11.50
N LEU A 141 4.30 1.72 10.72
CA LEU A 141 5.71 1.75 10.29
C LEU A 141 6.59 2.56 11.23
N GLY A 142 6.00 3.41 12.07
CA GLY A 142 6.71 4.27 13.03
C GLY A 142 7.33 5.52 12.41
N TYR A 143 7.10 5.78 11.12
CA TYR A 143 7.56 6.99 10.42
C TYR A 143 6.63 7.33 9.24
N ASN A 144 6.74 8.57 8.76
CA ASN A 144 5.95 9.06 7.64
C ASN A 144 6.45 8.47 6.31
N VAL A 145 5.69 7.53 5.77
CA VAL A 145 6.10 6.77 4.57
C VAL A 145 5.50 7.33 3.29
N LEU A 146 4.23 7.72 3.35
CA LEU A 146 3.46 8.25 2.23
C LEU A 146 2.57 9.40 2.70
N SER A 147 2.56 10.50 1.96
CA SER A 147 1.61 11.58 2.20
C SER A 147 0.23 11.19 1.66
N HIS A 148 -0.83 11.77 2.22
CA HIS A 148 -2.19 11.57 1.71
C HIS A 148 -2.38 12.01 0.26
N GLN A 149 -1.59 12.99 -0.22
CA GLN A 149 -1.58 13.39 -1.63
C GLN A 149 -0.92 12.32 -2.50
N ALA A 150 0.21 11.75 -2.06
CA ALA A 150 0.89 10.67 -2.78
C ALA A 150 -0.01 9.43 -2.92
N ILE A 151 -0.76 9.07 -1.87
CA ILE A 151 -1.75 7.97 -1.93
C ILE A 151 -2.84 8.28 -2.97
N ARG A 152 -3.34 9.52 -2.99
CA ARG A 152 -4.35 9.96 -3.97
C ARG A 152 -3.80 9.90 -5.39
N GLU A 153 -2.60 10.41 -5.64
CA GLU A 153 -1.96 10.39 -6.96
C GLU A 153 -1.78 8.95 -7.46
N LYS A 154 -1.26 8.05 -6.62
CA LYS A 154 -1.11 6.63 -6.95
C LYS A 154 -2.43 5.95 -7.28
N LEU A 155 -3.48 6.24 -6.52
CA LEU A 155 -4.81 5.73 -6.83
C LEU A 155 -5.32 6.23 -8.20
N MET A 156 -5.09 7.51 -8.51
CA MET A 156 -5.50 8.08 -9.80
C MET A 156 -4.70 7.50 -10.98
N GLU A 157 -3.39 7.28 -10.81
CA GLU A 157 -2.55 6.57 -11.80
C GLU A 157 -3.11 5.16 -12.08
N ARG A 158 -3.45 4.42 -11.02
CA ARG A 158 -4.02 3.07 -11.15
C ARG A 158 -5.40 3.08 -11.79
N ALA A 159 -6.24 4.07 -11.50
CA ALA A 159 -7.57 4.21 -12.11
C ALA A 159 -7.52 4.54 -13.61
N GLN A 160 -6.44 5.16 -14.09
CA GLN A 160 -6.23 5.46 -15.50
C GLN A 160 -5.68 4.26 -16.30
N GLN A 161 -5.22 3.20 -15.63
CA GLN A 161 -4.78 2.00 -16.33
C GLN A 161 -5.97 1.35 -17.04
N PRO A 162 -5.83 1.00 -18.33
CA PRO A 162 -6.93 0.43 -19.09
C PRO A 162 -7.38 -0.86 -18.42
N MET A 163 -8.68 -0.93 -18.10
CA MET A 163 -9.26 -2.18 -17.63
C MET A 163 -9.07 -3.25 -18.72
N PRO A 164 -8.68 -4.48 -18.36
CA PRO A 164 -8.50 -5.54 -19.33
C PRO A 164 -9.79 -5.71 -20.12
N ALA A 165 -9.67 -5.80 -21.45
CA ALA A 165 -10.81 -5.95 -22.34
C ALA A 165 -11.63 -7.16 -21.90
N VAL A 166 -12.84 -6.91 -21.41
CA VAL A 166 -13.75 -7.97 -21.01
C VAL A 166 -14.10 -8.77 -22.26
N LYS A 167 -13.84 -10.09 -22.22
CA LYS A 167 -14.21 -10.98 -23.32
C LYS A 167 -15.72 -10.84 -23.57
N ARG A 168 -16.09 -10.42 -24.78
CA ARG A 168 -17.49 -10.40 -25.21
C ARG A 168 -18.02 -11.84 -25.16
N ARG A 169 -19.12 -12.06 -24.43
CA ARG A 169 -19.77 -13.35 -24.30
C ARG A 169 -21.15 -13.27 -24.94
N ALA A 170 -21.57 -14.36 -25.59
CA ALA A 170 -22.93 -14.49 -26.08
C ALA A 170 -23.84 -14.81 -24.89
N ALA A 171 -24.68 -13.87 -24.49
CA ALA A 171 -25.69 -14.05 -23.45
C ALA A 171 -27.08 -14.12 -24.10
N ARG A 172 -27.93 -15.05 -23.65
CA ARG A 172 -29.33 -15.15 -24.14
C ARG A 172 -30.19 -14.00 -23.63
N VAL A 173 -29.94 -13.57 -22.39
CA VAL A 173 -30.63 -12.48 -21.71
C VAL A 173 -29.59 -11.74 -20.86
N LEU A 174 -29.68 -10.41 -20.87
CA LEU A 174 -28.76 -9.53 -20.16
C LEU A 174 -29.59 -8.48 -19.44
N PHE A 175 -29.44 -8.43 -18.12
CA PHE A 175 -30.11 -7.48 -17.24
C PHE A 175 -29.19 -6.28 -17.03
N VAL A 176 -29.74 -5.07 -17.16
CA VAL A 176 -29.04 -3.81 -16.90
C VAL A 176 -29.82 -3.06 -15.83
N GLU A 177 -29.24 -2.93 -14.65
CA GLU A 177 -29.77 -2.16 -13.53
C GLU A 177 -29.01 -0.83 -13.48
N VAL A 178 -29.71 0.31 -13.45
CA VAL A 178 -29.08 1.64 -13.39
C VAL A 178 -29.65 2.38 -12.18
N ASP A 179 -28.76 2.92 -11.33
CA ASP A 179 -29.11 3.71 -10.16
C ASP A 179 -28.29 5.02 -10.12
N GLY A 180 -28.85 6.06 -9.51
CA GLY A 180 -28.28 7.40 -9.43
C GLY A 180 -27.69 7.69 -8.06
N LEU A 181 -26.36 7.89 -7.98
CA LEU A 181 -25.70 8.32 -6.75
C LEU A 181 -25.40 9.81 -6.78
N TYR A 182 -26.16 10.59 -6.02
CA TYR A 182 -25.90 12.02 -5.85
C TYR A 182 -24.73 12.27 -4.89
N THR A 183 -23.67 12.91 -5.38
CA THR A 183 -22.53 13.32 -4.57
C THR A 183 -22.34 14.83 -4.58
N LYS A 184 -21.98 15.40 -3.42
CA LYS A 184 -21.67 16.84 -3.31
C LYS A 184 -20.26 17.09 -3.83
N LEU A 185 -20.12 18.05 -4.74
CA LEU A 185 -18.82 18.44 -5.28
C LEU A 185 -18.19 19.50 -4.38
N GLN A 186 -16.94 19.29 -3.99
CA GLN A 186 -16.14 20.32 -3.32
C GLN A 186 -15.45 21.21 -4.37
N ARG A 187 -15.37 22.52 -4.11
CA ARG A 187 -14.63 23.50 -4.93
C ARG A 187 -15.08 23.59 -6.40
N SER A 188 -16.36 23.34 -6.68
CA SER A 188 -16.98 23.52 -7.99
C SER A 188 -18.12 24.54 -7.91
N LYS A 189 -18.41 25.25 -9.01
CA LYS A 189 -19.59 26.13 -9.11
C LYS A 189 -20.91 25.35 -9.00
N LYS A 190 -20.91 24.06 -9.36
CA LYS A 190 -22.02 23.13 -9.18
C LYS A 190 -21.97 22.52 -7.77
N ARG A 191 -23.11 22.51 -7.06
CA ARG A 191 -23.25 22.02 -5.67
C ARG A 191 -23.13 20.50 -5.52
N GLY A 192 -23.35 19.75 -6.59
CA GLY A 192 -23.28 18.30 -6.61
C GLY A 192 -23.43 17.75 -8.02
N MET A 193 -23.24 16.45 -8.14
CA MET A 193 -23.32 15.69 -9.39
C MET A 193 -23.94 14.34 -9.09
N GLU A 194 -24.90 13.95 -9.92
CA GLU A 194 -25.44 12.60 -9.92
C GLU A 194 -24.51 11.71 -10.76
N ASN A 195 -24.08 10.59 -10.19
CA ASN A 195 -23.26 9.60 -10.86
C ASN A 195 -24.17 8.43 -11.19
N ALA A 196 -24.37 8.16 -12.48
CA ALA A 196 -25.16 7.02 -12.91
C ALA A 196 -24.30 5.76 -12.80
N ILE A 197 -24.71 4.85 -11.93
CA ILE A 197 -24.04 3.57 -11.71
C ILE A 197 -24.88 2.50 -12.41
N ALA A 198 -24.28 1.77 -13.35
CA ALA A 198 -24.96 0.67 -14.04
C ALA A 198 -24.34 -0.68 -13.68
N VAL A 199 -25.17 -1.68 -13.43
CA VAL A 199 -24.79 -3.07 -13.22
C VAL A 199 -25.38 -3.92 -14.34
N VAL A 200 -24.53 -4.69 -15.01
CA VAL A 200 -24.91 -5.60 -16.08
C VAL A 200 -24.69 -7.04 -15.61
N HIS A 201 -25.68 -7.92 -15.72
CA HIS A 201 -25.54 -9.32 -15.33
C HIS A 201 -26.44 -10.27 -16.16
N GLU A 202 -26.13 -11.58 -16.13
CA GLU A 202 -26.79 -12.61 -16.94
C GLU A 202 -27.87 -13.40 -16.15
N GLY A 203 -28.47 -12.76 -15.14
CA GLY A 203 -29.42 -13.38 -14.21
C GLY A 203 -28.81 -13.66 -12.83
N TRP A 204 -29.34 -14.65 -12.12
CA TRP A 204 -29.02 -14.93 -10.72
C TRP A 204 -28.96 -16.43 -10.43
N GLU A 205 -28.08 -16.81 -9.50
CA GLU A 205 -27.89 -18.17 -9.01
C GLU A 205 -28.26 -18.24 -7.53
N LYS A 206 -29.08 -19.23 -7.16
CA LYS A 206 -29.46 -19.47 -5.76
C LYS A 206 -28.40 -20.32 -5.09
N ASN A 207 -27.75 -19.77 -4.08
CA ASN A 207 -26.85 -20.48 -3.19
C ASN A 207 -27.53 -20.61 -1.80
N GLY A 208 -28.34 -21.65 -1.65
CA GLY A 208 -29.19 -21.85 -0.48
C GLY A 208 -30.22 -20.74 -0.29
N LYS A 209 -30.15 -20.00 0.83
CA LYS A 209 -31.03 -18.84 1.12
C LYS A 209 -30.56 -17.54 0.48
N ARG A 210 -29.35 -17.48 -0.09
CA ARG A 210 -28.79 -16.27 -0.71
C ARG A 210 -28.84 -16.36 -2.23
N VAL A 211 -29.06 -15.22 -2.87
CA VAL A 211 -29.04 -15.08 -4.32
C VAL A 211 -27.79 -14.31 -4.72
N GLN A 212 -27.06 -14.78 -5.73
CA GLN A 212 -25.90 -14.09 -6.28
C GLN A 212 -26.11 -13.81 -7.77
N LEU A 213 -25.72 -12.61 -8.21
CA LEU A 213 -25.81 -12.22 -9.62
C LEU A 213 -24.76 -12.94 -10.45
N LYS A 214 -25.20 -13.56 -11.55
CA LYS A 214 -24.32 -14.30 -12.45
C LYS A 214 -23.60 -13.33 -13.39
N ASN A 215 -22.27 -13.45 -13.46
CA ASN A 215 -21.42 -12.66 -14.37
C ASN A 215 -21.65 -11.13 -14.27
N LYS A 216 -21.84 -10.60 -13.05
CA LYS A 216 -22.08 -9.16 -12.84
C LYS A 216 -20.89 -8.29 -13.24
N GLN A 217 -21.16 -7.15 -13.84
CA GLN A 217 -20.21 -6.12 -14.25
C GLN A 217 -20.73 -4.75 -13.83
N HIS A 218 -19.84 -3.88 -13.35
CA HIS A 218 -20.19 -2.55 -12.87
C HIS A 218 -19.63 -1.50 -13.84
N TYR A 219 -20.42 -0.47 -14.09
CA TYR A 219 -20.10 0.71 -14.89
C TYR A 219 -20.39 1.95 -14.05
N LEU A 220 -19.48 2.92 -14.09
CA LEU A 220 -19.50 4.18 -13.35
C LEU A 220 -19.33 5.34 -14.32
#